data_AF-A0A956RNU4-F1
#
_entry.id   AF-A0A956RNU4-F1
#
_cell.length_a   1.000
_cell.length_b   1.000
_cell.length_c   1.000
_cell.angle_alpha   90.00
_cell.angle_beta   90.00
_cell.angle_gamma   90.00
#
_symmetry.space_group_name_H-M   'P 1'
#
loop_
_entity.id
_entity.type
_entity.pdbx_description
1 polymer ?
#
loop_
_entity_poly.entity_id
_entity_poly.type
_entity_poly.pdbx_seq_one_letter_code
_entity_poly.pdbx_strand_id
1 'polypeptide(L)'
;MFGLLVVSSAFGGPNAGGVIILHQNDALVYTDGVSFCGQAGLNVCDNAATRADTDEIVVLHALAAFPGDAHPRLAGIAFGVHYDEAQIRFVDWGMCGDFELSESGWPASDSGTAVTWGEAQTNHLTQFYWIAAYSYLGNPAQVVLRGHPQGGGNFADDDIPSNLDVIADYGAFGFYMDGELPCPVPQPGTTTLALVPSEITVYQPCGSSFGIDLHVNDVYSLAAFEI
;
A
#
# COMPACT_ATOMS: atom_id res chain seq x y z
N MET A 1 -15.07 -34.04 19.50
CA MET A 1 -13.81 -33.34 19.80
C MET A 1 -13.71 -32.19 18.81
N PHE A 2 -14.16 -31.01 19.21
CA PHE A 2 -14.08 -29.80 18.38
C PHE A 2 -12.79 -29.07 18.76
N GLY A 3 -11.90 -28.84 17.80
CA GLY A 3 -10.69 -28.06 17.99
C GLY A 3 -11.01 -26.58 17.86
N LEU A 4 -10.76 -25.82 18.93
CA LEU A 4 -10.88 -24.37 18.94
C LEU A 4 -9.75 -23.76 18.10
N LEU A 5 -10.09 -23.03 17.03
CA LEU A 5 -9.13 -22.23 16.26
C LEU A 5 -9.09 -20.83 16.86
N VAL A 6 -7.99 -20.50 17.54
CA VAL A 6 -7.70 -19.12 17.96
C VAL A 6 -7.07 -18.41 16.77
N VAL A 7 -7.80 -17.47 16.17
CA VAL A 7 -7.24 -16.57 15.17
C VAL A 7 -6.62 -15.39 15.92
N SER A 8 -5.30 -15.40 16.08
CA SER A 8 -4.60 -14.21 16.55
C SER A 8 -4.66 -13.16 15.45
N SER A 9 -5.10 -11.95 15.78
CA SER A 9 -4.89 -10.78 14.92
C SER A 9 -3.38 -10.64 14.73
N ALA A 10 -2.88 -10.90 13.53
CA ALA A 10 -1.51 -10.51 13.20
C ALA A 10 -1.46 -8.99 13.31
N PHE A 11 -0.82 -8.47 14.35
CA PHE A 11 -0.47 -7.06 14.42
C PHE A 11 0.48 -6.81 13.26
N GLY A 12 -0.01 -6.13 12.23
CA GLY A 12 0.86 -5.59 11.21
C GLY A 12 1.87 -4.65 11.85
N GLY A 13 3.08 -4.61 11.28
CA GLY A 13 4.14 -3.72 11.69
C GLY A 13 3.85 -2.25 11.36
N PRO A 14 4.86 -1.37 11.50
CA PRO A 14 4.70 0.08 11.33
C PRO A 14 4.17 0.51 9.96
N ASN A 15 4.31 -0.32 8.93
CA ASN A 15 3.95 -0.04 7.54
C ASN A 15 2.64 -0.75 7.12
N ALA A 16 1.95 -1.40 8.06
CA ALA A 16 0.76 -2.19 7.79
C ALA A 16 -0.40 -1.36 7.22
N GLY A 17 -1.14 -1.95 6.28
CA GLY A 17 -2.23 -1.28 5.57
C GLY A 17 -1.75 -0.26 4.52
N GLY A 18 -0.43 -0.12 4.33
CA GLY A 18 0.09 0.68 3.23
C GLY A 18 -0.27 0.08 1.87
N VAL A 19 -0.41 0.95 0.88
CA VAL A 19 -0.67 0.63 -0.52
C VAL A 19 0.37 1.31 -1.40
N ILE A 20 0.49 0.90 -2.66
CA ILE A 20 1.27 1.66 -3.65
C ILE A 20 0.39 2.18 -4.76
N ILE A 21 0.61 3.43 -5.18
CA ILE A 21 -0.20 4.12 -6.20
C ILE A 21 0.70 4.65 -7.31
N LEU A 22 0.10 4.84 -8.49
CA LEU A 22 0.69 5.61 -9.58
C LEU A 22 0.00 6.96 -9.68
N HIS A 23 0.77 8.00 -9.95
CA HIS A 23 0.27 9.37 -10.10
C HIS A 23 1.03 10.10 -11.20
N GLN A 24 0.33 10.84 -12.06
CA GLN A 24 0.95 11.82 -12.95
C GLN A 24 0.85 13.23 -12.36
N ASN A 25 1.97 13.96 -12.38
CA ASN A 25 1.94 15.43 -12.28
C ASN A 25 1.90 16.01 -13.71
N ASP A 26 0.76 16.58 -14.11
CA ASP A 26 0.52 17.10 -15.46
C ASP A 26 1.32 18.37 -15.80
N ALA A 27 1.90 19.02 -14.79
CA ALA A 27 2.80 20.15 -14.97
C ALA A 27 4.22 19.75 -15.40
N LEU A 28 4.57 18.46 -15.33
CA LEU A 28 5.88 17.96 -15.69
C LEU A 28 5.93 17.56 -17.17
N VAL A 29 7.00 17.98 -17.84
CA VAL A 29 7.33 17.53 -19.20
C VAL A 29 8.58 16.66 -19.10
N TYR A 30 8.51 15.46 -19.66
CA TYR A 30 9.66 14.56 -19.69
C TYR A 30 10.87 15.24 -20.36
N THR A 31 12.03 15.12 -19.72
CA THR A 31 13.30 15.65 -20.20
C THR A 31 14.38 14.59 -19.94
N ASP A 32 15.07 14.17 -20.99
CA ASP A 32 16.10 13.13 -20.94
C ASP A 32 17.22 13.49 -19.96
N GLY A 33 17.64 12.52 -19.13
CA GLY A 33 18.71 12.67 -18.14
C GLY A 33 18.34 13.50 -16.90
N VAL A 34 17.06 13.82 -16.70
CA VAL A 34 16.58 14.52 -15.48
C VAL A 34 15.93 13.52 -14.53
N SER A 35 16.26 13.62 -13.24
CA SER A 35 15.54 12.88 -12.20
C SER A 35 14.24 13.60 -11.81
N PHE A 36 13.16 12.83 -11.70
CA PHE A 36 11.83 13.31 -11.30
C PHE A 36 11.46 12.96 -9.85
N CYS A 37 12.44 12.59 -9.02
CA CYS A 37 12.24 12.37 -7.59
C CYS A 37 11.89 13.67 -6.87
N GLY A 38 10.89 13.61 -5.98
CA GLY A 38 10.37 14.74 -5.22
C GLY A 38 9.47 15.69 -6.03
N GLN A 39 9.14 15.36 -7.28
CA GLN A 39 8.35 16.23 -8.17
C GLN A 39 6.89 15.78 -8.33
N ALA A 40 6.47 14.75 -7.60
CA ALA A 40 5.10 14.22 -7.69
C ALA A 40 4.02 15.26 -7.38
N GLY A 41 4.27 16.26 -6.52
CA GLY A 41 3.31 17.32 -6.21
C GLY A 41 2.02 16.87 -5.49
N LEU A 42 1.92 15.58 -5.12
CA LEU A 42 0.76 14.99 -4.47
C LEU A 42 0.84 15.10 -2.95
N ASN A 43 -0.19 15.67 -2.32
CA ASN A 43 -0.24 15.84 -0.85
C ASN A 43 -1.25 14.90 -0.16
N VAL A 44 -2.18 14.30 -0.91
CA VAL A 44 -3.21 13.39 -0.41
C VAL A 44 -3.51 12.36 -1.49
N CYS A 45 -3.66 11.09 -1.11
CA CYS A 45 -3.86 9.98 -2.05
C CYS A 45 -5.07 10.20 -2.97
N ASP A 46 -6.20 10.67 -2.41
CA ASP A 46 -7.47 10.87 -3.15
C ASP A 46 -7.36 11.82 -4.35
N ASN A 47 -6.31 12.65 -4.40
CA ASN A 47 -6.06 13.59 -5.49
C ASN A 47 -5.14 13.02 -6.57
N ALA A 48 -4.75 11.75 -6.50
CA ALA A 48 -3.86 11.16 -7.49
C ALA A 48 -4.54 11.11 -8.87
N ALA A 49 -3.95 11.79 -9.85
CA ALA A 49 -4.31 11.62 -11.25
C ALA A 49 -3.77 10.28 -11.77
N THR A 50 -4.67 9.34 -12.05
CA THR A 50 -4.35 7.96 -12.52
C THR A 50 -4.68 7.73 -14.00
N ARG A 51 -4.93 8.80 -14.75
CA ARG A 51 -5.29 8.75 -16.17
C ARG A 51 -4.60 9.84 -16.99
N ALA A 52 -4.15 9.47 -18.18
CA ALA A 52 -3.73 10.40 -19.22
C ALA A 52 -4.45 10.11 -20.54
N ASP A 53 -4.99 11.14 -21.20
CA ASP A 53 -5.55 11.06 -22.55
C ASP A 53 -4.59 11.67 -23.58
N THR A 54 -3.35 11.14 -23.64
CA THR A 54 -2.29 11.64 -24.53
C THR A 54 -1.39 10.51 -25.04
N ASP A 55 -0.81 10.72 -26.23
CA ASP A 55 0.23 9.89 -26.84
C ASP A 55 1.64 10.40 -26.50
N GLU A 56 1.74 11.52 -25.77
CA GLU A 56 3.00 12.07 -25.29
C GLU A 56 3.59 11.27 -24.13
N ILE A 57 4.88 11.44 -23.88
CA ILE A 57 5.55 10.82 -22.73
C ILE A 57 5.05 11.47 -21.44
N VAL A 58 4.49 10.65 -20.57
CA VAL A 58 4.03 11.01 -19.24
C VAL A 58 5.05 10.53 -18.20
N VAL A 59 5.33 11.37 -17.21
CA VAL A 59 6.09 10.96 -16.02
C VAL A 59 5.12 10.46 -14.95
N LEU A 60 5.18 9.16 -14.69
CA LEU A 60 4.45 8.47 -13.65
C LEU A 60 5.30 8.42 -12.39
N HIS A 61 4.73 8.83 -11.26
CA HIS A 61 5.33 8.73 -9.94
C HIS A 61 4.72 7.55 -9.21
N ALA A 62 5.56 6.66 -8.69
CA ALA A 62 5.11 5.59 -7.80
C ALA A 62 5.29 6.03 -6.34
N LEU A 63 4.21 5.99 -5.56
CA LEU A 63 4.19 6.44 -4.18
C LEU A 63 3.66 5.33 -3.25
N ALA A 64 4.31 5.16 -2.11
CA ALA A 64 3.77 4.41 -0.99
C ALA A 64 2.84 5.34 -0.21
N ALA A 65 1.61 4.88 0.04
CA ALA A 65 0.60 5.61 0.79
C ALA A 65 0.19 4.83 2.03
N PHE A 66 0.20 5.48 3.20
CA PHE A 66 -0.10 4.86 4.49
C PHE A 66 -1.37 5.43 5.13
N PRO A 67 -2.13 4.64 5.91
CA PRO A 67 -3.28 5.12 6.66
C PRO A 67 -2.94 6.33 7.54
N GLY A 68 -3.87 7.27 7.72
CA GLY A 68 -3.61 8.52 8.45
C GLY A 68 -3.29 8.35 9.95
N ASP A 69 -3.57 7.18 10.51
CA ASP A 69 -3.23 6.77 11.88
C ASP A 69 -1.96 5.90 11.96
N ALA A 70 -1.32 5.61 10.82
CA ALA A 70 -0.08 4.87 10.78
C ALA A 70 1.12 5.74 11.24
N HIS A 71 2.18 5.04 11.63
CA HIS A 71 3.48 5.64 11.93
C HIS A 71 4.55 4.97 11.05
N PRO A 72 4.52 5.22 9.73
CA PRO A 72 5.36 4.50 8.80
C PRO A 72 6.83 4.66 9.16
N ARG A 73 7.57 3.57 9.00
CA ARG A 73 9.02 3.47 9.16
C ARG A 73 9.58 2.81 7.91
N LEU A 74 9.26 3.34 6.73
CA LEU A 74 9.57 2.69 5.46
C LEU A 74 11.08 2.76 5.17
N ALA A 75 11.79 1.64 5.29
CA ALA A 75 13.22 1.54 4.98
C ALA A 75 13.49 0.75 3.68
N GLY A 76 12.51 -0.01 3.21
CA GLY A 76 12.60 -0.70 1.93
C GLY A 76 11.25 -1.05 1.35
N ILE A 77 11.19 -1.20 0.03
CA ILE A 77 9.99 -1.60 -0.69
C ILE A 77 10.37 -2.55 -1.83
N ALA A 78 9.64 -3.65 -2.00
CA ALA A 78 9.74 -4.53 -3.16
C ALA A 78 8.45 -4.52 -3.96
N PHE A 79 8.55 -4.30 -5.27
CA PHE A 79 7.39 -4.24 -6.16
C PHE A 79 7.76 -4.73 -7.58
N GLY A 80 6.74 -4.88 -8.41
CA GLY A 80 6.88 -5.18 -9.83
C GLY A 80 5.90 -4.38 -10.67
N VAL A 81 6.03 -4.51 -11.98
CA VAL A 81 5.17 -3.87 -12.97
C VAL A 81 4.58 -4.90 -13.92
N HIS A 82 3.40 -4.61 -14.46
CA HIS A 82 2.80 -5.35 -15.55
C HIS A 82 2.18 -4.37 -16.54
N TYR A 83 2.42 -4.57 -17.83
CA TYR A 83 1.85 -3.77 -18.91
C TYR A 83 1.93 -4.55 -20.23
N ASP A 84 1.09 -4.20 -21.20
CA ASP A 84 1.21 -4.75 -22.56
C ASP A 84 2.32 -4.01 -23.30
N GLU A 85 3.47 -4.66 -23.52
CA GLU A 85 4.62 -4.09 -24.24
C GLU A 85 4.30 -3.71 -25.70
N ALA A 86 3.22 -4.24 -26.27
CA ALA A 86 2.76 -3.84 -27.60
C ALA A 86 1.97 -2.51 -27.57
N GLN A 87 1.46 -2.10 -26.41
CA GLN A 87 0.67 -0.88 -26.24
C GLN A 87 1.40 0.20 -25.45
N ILE A 88 2.27 -0.16 -24.51
CA ILE A 88 2.98 0.81 -23.66
C ILE A 88 4.48 0.62 -23.82
N ARG A 89 5.20 1.75 -23.86
CA ARG A 89 6.65 1.77 -23.82
C ARG A 89 7.16 2.65 -22.70
N PHE A 90 8.05 2.10 -21.90
CA PHE A 90 8.86 2.87 -20.96
C PHE A 90 10.08 3.42 -21.70
N VAL A 91 10.35 4.70 -21.49
CA VAL A 91 11.47 5.41 -22.13
C VAL A 91 12.60 5.69 -21.16
N ASP A 92 12.28 5.90 -19.88
CA ASP A 92 13.24 6.16 -18.80
C ASP A 92 12.59 5.87 -17.44
N TRP A 93 13.39 5.71 -16.40
CA TRP A 93 12.93 5.41 -15.04
C TRP A 93 14.02 5.65 -14.00
N GLY A 94 13.63 5.76 -12.72
CA GLY A 94 14.60 5.84 -11.64
C GLY A 94 14.02 5.70 -10.25
N MET A 95 14.85 5.18 -9.33
CA MET A 95 14.54 5.11 -7.91
C MET A 95 14.64 6.48 -7.21
N CYS A 96 13.85 6.65 -6.15
CA CYS A 96 13.95 7.78 -5.22
C CYS A 96 14.50 7.36 -3.83
N GLY A 97 15.16 6.20 -3.77
CA GLY A 97 15.92 5.74 -2.62
C GLY A 97 17.42 5.78 -2.83
N ASP A 98 18.14 5.21 -1.87
CA ASP A 98 19.61 5.21 -1.84
C ASP A 98 20.20 4.03 -2.61
N PHE A 99 19.47 2.93 -2.69
CA PHE A 99 19.91 1.71 -3.33
C PHE A 99 18.75 0.94 -3.97
N GLU A 100 19.02 0.38 -5.15
CA GLU A 100 18.07 -0.41 -5.94
C GLU A 100 18.63 -1.82 -6.18
N LEU A 101 17.78 -2.82 -6.00
CA LEU A 101 18.01 -4.21 -6.35
C LEU A 101 16.98 -4.64 -7.39
N SER A 102 17.35 -4.50 -8.66
CA SER A 102 16.47 -4.83 -9.78
C SER A 102 16.73 -6.24 -10.33
N GLU A 103 15.66 -6.88 -10.82
CA GLU A 103 15.79 -8.08 -11.63
C GLU A 103 16.46 -7.77 -12.99
N SER A 104 17.04 -8.80 -13.61
CA SER A 104 17.57 -8.67 -14.97
C SER A 104 16.45 -8.31 -15.94
N GLY A 105 16.62 -7.18 -16.64
CA GLY A 105 15.62 -6.70 -17.61
C GLY A 105 14.57 -5.77 -17.02
N TRP A 106 14.64 -5.42 -15.74
CA TRP A 106 13.83 -4.34 -15.18
C TRP A 106 13.96 -3.05 -16.02
N PRO A 107 12.87 -2.34 -16.33
CA PRO A 107 11.47 -2.52 -15.91
C PRO A 107 10.58 -3.22 -16.96
N ALA A 108 11.03 -4.31 -17.60
CA ALA A 108 10.19 -5.10 -18.51
C ALA A 108 8.87 -5.57 -17.85
N SER A 109 7.85 -5.89 -18.63
CA SER A 109 6.59 -6.40 -18.07
C SER A 109 6.84 -7.68 -17.26
N ASP A 110 6.15 -7.80 -16.13
CA ASP A 110 6.25 -8.91 -15.18
C ASP A 110 7.62 -9.07 -14.52
N SER A 111 8.47 -8.02 -14.53
CA SER A 111 9.69 -7.95 -13.73
C SER A 111 9.48 -7.20 -12.40
N GLY A 112 10.47 -7.27 -11.51
CA GLY A 112 10.48 -6.60 -10.20
C GLY A 112 11.76 -5.84 -9.84
N THR A 113 11.64 -4.94 -8.89
CA THR A 113 12.75 -4.24 -8.24
C THR A 113 12.48 -4.03 -6.75
N ALA A 114 13.53 -3.80 -5.98
CA ALA A 114 13.43 -3.32 -4.62
C ALA A 114 14.23 -2.03 -4.43
N VAL A 115 13.66 -1.08 -3.69
CA VAL A 115 14.28 0.20 -3.37
C VAL A 115 14.43 0.30 -1.86
N THR A 116 15.60 0.74 -1.40
CA THR A 116 15.91 0.89 0.04
C THR A 116 16.48 2.26 0.35
N TRP A 117 16.29 2.70 1.59
CA TRP A 117 16.85 3.92 2.15
C TRP A 117 17.74 3.58 3.35
N GLY A 118 18.79 4.37 3.56
CA GLY A 118 19.61 4.30 4.77
C GLY A 118 18.89 4.88 6.00
N GLU A 119 17.91 5.77 5.78
CA GLU A 119 17.06 6.35 6.82
C GLU A 119 15.59 6.04 6.52
N ALA A 120 14.86 5.61 7.55
CA ALA A 120 13.44 5.28 7.42
C ALA A 120 12.62 6.51 7.02
N GLN A 121 11.80 6.32 5.99
CA GLN A 121 10.86 7.32 5.52
C GLN A 121 9.60 7.30 6.41
N THR A 122 9.26 8.45 6.99
CA THR A 122 8.16 8.59 7.97
C THR A 122 6.96 9.36 7.43
N ASN A 123 7.00 9.77 6.16
CA ASN A 123 5.90 10.45 5.50
C ASN A 123 4.79 9.45 5.14
N HIS A 124 3.54 9.91 5.21
CA HIS A 124 2.37 9.13 4.83
C HIS A 124 2.24 8.95 3.31
N LEU A 125 2.87 9.84 2.53
CA LEU A 125 3.08 9.68 1.11
C LEU A 125 4.58 9.76 0.85
N THR A 126 5.15 8.66 0.37
CA THR A 126 6.57 8.56 0.07
C THR A 126 6.75 8.16 -1.39
N GLN A 127 7.27 9.06 -2.22
CA GLN A 127 7.65 8.72 -3.59
C GLN A 127 8.88 7.81 -3.55
N PHE A 128 8.79 6.63 -4.17
CA PHE A 128 9.88 5.66 -4.20
C PHE A 128 10.41 5.41 -5.61
N TYR A 129 9.65 5.75 -6.65
CA TYR A 129 10.06 5.56 -8.04
C TYR A 129 9.44 6.60 -8.97
N TRP A 130 10.00 6.72 -10.16
CA TRP A 130 9.35 7.36 -11.30
C TRP A 130 9.60 6.58 -12.59
N ILE A 131 8.66 6.64 -13.52
CA ILE A 131 8.69 5.96 -14.82
C ILE A 131 8.21 6.96 -15.87
N ALA A 132 9.00 7.19 -16.92
CA ALA A 132 8.55 7.90 -18.10
C ALA A 132 8.00 6.89 -19.12
N ALA A 133 6.73 7.04 -19.49
CA ALA A 133 6.01 6.08 -20.33
C ALA A 133 5.07 6.78 -21.31
N TYR A 134 4.76 6.13 -22.42
CA TYR A 134 3.69 6.56 -23.34
C TYR A 134 2.93 5.35 -23.90
N SER A 135 1.70 5.59 -24.35
CA SER A 135 0.89 4.60 -25.08
C SER A 135 1.08 4.73 -26.59
N TYR A 136 1.09 3.61 -27.29
CA TYR A 136 1.09 3.57 -28.74
C TYR A 136 -0.32 3.78 -29.29
N LEU A 137 -0.43 4.67 -30.28
CA LEU A 137 -1.57 4.77 -31.21
C LEU A 137 -2.91 5.13 -30.54
N GLY A 138 -2.91 5.83 -29.40
CA GLY A 138 -4.15 6.28 -28.78
C GLY A 138 -5.02 5.19 -28.16
N ASN A 139 -4.49 3.97 -27.99
CA ASN A 139 -5.28 2.84 -27.49
C ASN A 139 -5.37 2.85 -25.96
N PRO A 140 -6.53 2.45 -25.39
CA PRO A 140 -6.67 2.14 -23.97
C PRO A 140 -5.63 1.11 -23.53
N ALA A 141 -4.78 1.48 -22.60
CA ALA A 141 -3.73 0.61 -22.05
C ALA A 141 -3.41 1.01 -20.60
N GLN A 142 -2.83 0.10 -19.82
CA GLN A 142 -2.59 0.34 -18.40
C GLN A 142 -1.20 -0.12 -17.96
N VAL A 143 -0.58 0.66 -17.09
CA VAL A 143 0.58 0.25 -16.28
C VAL A 143 0.07 -0.15 -14.91
N VAL A 144 0.29 -1.39 -14.50
CA VAL A 144 -0.21 -1.95 -13.24
C VAL A 144 0.97 -2.23 -12.31
N LEU A 145 0.94 -1.70 -11.10
CA LEU A 145 1.88 -2.11 -10.05
C LEU A 145 1.45 -3.46 -9.49
N ARG A 146 2.40 -4.25 -9.02
CA ARG A 146 2.14 -5.57 -8.40
C ARG A 146 3.25 -5.94 -7.43
N GLY A 147 3.10 -7.06 -6.74
CA GLY A 147 4.18 -7.64 -5.95
C GLY A 147 5.36 -8.04 -6.84
N HIS A 148 6.59 -7.92 -6.33
CA HIS A 148 7.80 -8.38 -6.98
C HIS A 148 7.66 -9.89 -7.35
N PRO A 149 8.03 -10.32 -8.57
CA PRO A 149 7.80 -11.70 -9.04
C PRO A 149 8.40 -12.78 -8.14
N GLN A 150 9.64 -12.57 -7.66
CA GLN A 150 10.33 -13.49 -6.75
C GLN A 150 10.05 -13.24 -5.25
N GLY A 151 9.91 -11.98 -4.83
CA GLY A 151 9.87 -11.57 -3.42
C GLY A 151 8.48 -11.23 -2.87
N GLY A 152 7.43 -11.25 -3.70
CA GLY A 152 6.14 -10.65 -3.35
C GLY A 152 6.24 -9.13 -3.23
N GLY A 153 5.21 -8.45 -2.71
CA GLY A 153 5.35 -7.03 -2.41
C GLY A 153 5.18 -6.74 -0.93
N ASN A 154 6.25 -6.19 -0.37
CA ASN A 154 6.37 -5.91 1.05
C ASN A 154 7.00 -4.53 1.24
N PHE A 155 6.59 -3.87 2.32
CA PHE A 155 7.33 -2.80 2.95
C PHE A 155 8.22 -3.39 4.04
N ALA A 156 9.47 -2.95 4.11
CA ALA A 156 10.41 -3.27 5.17
C ALA A 156 10.60 -2.06 6.08
N ASP A 157 10.68 -2.29 7.40
CA ASP A 157 11.11 -1.27 8.35
C ASP A 157 12.62 -1.27 8.63
N ASP A 158 13.07 -0.32 9.45
CA ASP A 158 14.46 -0.15 9.87
C ASP A 158 14.87 -1.00 11.09
N ASP A 159 14.06 -1.99 11.50
CA ASP A 159 14.48 -2.94 12.54
C ASP A 159 15.54 -3.94 12.01
N ILE A 160 16.23 -4.63 12.91
CA ILE A 160 17.26 -5.63 12.56
C ILE A 160 16.97 -6.95 13.31
N PRO A 161 16.44 -7.98 12.63
CA PRO A 161 16.00 -8.01 11.22
C PRO A 161 14.76 -7.13 10.99
N SER A 162 14.58 -6.64 9.76
CA SER A 162 13.42 -5.83 9.39
C SER A 162 12.12 -6.61 9.56
N ASN A 163 11.10 -5.94 10.06
CA ASN A 163 9.72 -6.44 9.97
C ASN A 163 9.20 -6.15 8.56
N LEU A 164 8.54 -7.15 7.98
CA LEU A 164 7.94 -7.05 6.65
C LEU A 164 6.43 -6.95 6.76
N ASP A 165 5.88 -5.88 6.19
CA ASP A 165 4.44 -5.68 6.03
C ASP A 165 4.04 -5.89 4.58
N VAL A 166 3.08 -6.78 4.34
CA VAL A 166 2.55 -7.01 2.99
C VAL A 166 1.87 -5.74 2.49
N ILE A 167 2.14 -5.36 1.25
CA ILE A 167 1.45 -4.25 0.59
C ILE A 167 -0.03 -4.64 0.43
N ALA A 168 -0.93 -3.83 0.98
CA ALA A 168 -2.35 -4.16 1.05
C ALA A 168 -3.04 -4.11 -0.32
N ASP A 169 -2.60 -3.20 -1.20
CA ASP A 169 -3.16 -3.04 -2.54
C ASP A 169 -2.20 -2.30 -3.50
N TYR A 170 -2.44 -2.44 -4.80
CA TYR A 170 -1.61 -1.93 -5.87
C TYR A 170 -2.40 -1.09 -6.85
N GLY A 171 -1.93 0.14 -7.10
CA GLY A 171 -2.53 1.04 -8.06
C GLY A 171 -2.08 0.79 -9.49
N ALA A 172 -2.81 1.40 -10.40
CA ALA A 172 -2.56 1.30 -11.82
C ALA A 172 -2.83 2.64 -12.51
N PHE A 173 -2.12 2.91 -13.60
CA PHE A 173 -2.25 4.13 -14.39
C PHE A 173 -2.76 3.80 -15.79
N GLY A 174 -3.82 4.46 -16.22
CA GLY A 174 -4.44 4.26 -17.53
C GLY A 174 -4.05 5.33 -18.55
N PHE A 175 -3.67 4.90 -19.75
CA PHE A 175 -3.66 5.73 -20.94
C PHE A 175 -4.99 5.54 -21.66
N TYR A 176 -5.72 6.62 -21.95
CA TYR A 176 -7.05 6.59 -22.59
C TYR A 176 -8.12 5.76 -21.86
N MET A 177 -7.89 5.45 -20.60
CA MET A 177 -8.81 4.77 -19.68
C MET A 177 -8.50 5.15 -18.24
N ASP A 178 -9.45 4.92 -17.34
CA ASP A 178 -9.23 5.18 -15.92
C ASP A 178 -8.25 4.16 -15.33
N GLY A 179 -7.35 4.62 -14.46
CA GLY A 179 -6.48 3.77 -13.66
C GLY A 179 -7.17 3.23 -12.40
N GLU A 180 -6.40 2.54 -11.56
CA GLU A 180 -6.83 2.08 -10.23
C GLU A 180 -6.14 2.89 -9.15
N LEU A 181 -6.93 3.46 -8.24
CA LEU A 181 -6.45 4.28 -7.13
C LEU A 181 -6.85 3.66 -5.79
N PRO A 182 -6.10 2.68 -5.28
CA PRO A 182 -6.28 2.24 -3.91
C PRO A 182 -5.71 3.32 -2.99
N CYS A 183 -6.57 3.93 -2.19
CA CYS A 183 -6.13 4.78 -1.10
C CYS A 183 -6.23 4.03 0.23
N PRO A 184 -5.24 4.21 1.13
CA PRO A 184 -5.24 3.52 2.39
C PRO A 184 -6.45 4.00 3.18
N VAL A 185 -7.36 3.08 3.48
CA VAL A 185 -8.42 3.33 4.44
C VAL A 185 -7.79 3.30 5.83
N PRO A 186 -8.20 4.18 6.75
CA PRO A 186 -7.86 4.01 8.17
C PRO A 186 -8.14 2.56 8.53
N GLN A 187 -7.14 1.85 9.06
CA GLN A 187 -7.42 0.53 9.57
C GLN A 187 -8.55 0.72 10.59
N PRO A 188 -9.65 -0.06 10.53
CA PRO A 188 -10.66 0.03 11.58
C PRO A 188 -9.88 -0.22 12.84
N GLY A 189 -9.65 0.85 13.60
CA GLY A 189 -8.77 0.78 14.75
C GLY A 189 -9.23 -0.44 15.51
N THR A 190 -8.31 -1.31 15.91
CA THR A 190 -8.65 -2.30 16.91
C THR A 190 -9.05 -1.50 18.12
N THR A 191 -10.31 -1.06 18.17
CA THR A 191 -11.00 -0.60 19.34
C THR A 191 -11.07 -1.86 20.16
N THR A 192 -9.97 -2.09 20.87
CA THR A 192 -9.99 -3.01 21.98
C THR A 192 -11.01 -2.37 22.88
N LEU A 193 -12.22 -2.92 22.89
CA LEU A 193 -13.18 -2.62 23.93
C LEU A 193 -12.58 -3.22 25.21
N ALA A 194 -11.68 -2.47 25.82
CA ALA A 194 -11.14 -2.81 27.11
C ALA A 194 -12.24 -2.53 28.12
N LEU A 195 -12.99 -3.57 28.48
CA LEU A 195 -13.76 -3.55 29.70
C LEU A 195 -12.73 -3.46 30.85
N VAL A 196 -12.56 -2.27 31.42
CA VAL A 196 -11.79 -2.06 32.64
C VAL A 196 -12.80 -1.89 33.79
N PRO A 197 -13.46 -2.96 34.26
CA PRO A 197 -14.30 -2.84 35.43
C PRO A 197 -13.40 -2.50 36.62
N SER A 198 -13.69 -1.39 37.32
CA SER A 198 -13.06 -1.16 38.63
C SER A 198 -13.59 -2.13 39.69
N GLU A 199 -14.83 -2.63 39.53
CA GLU A 199 -15.39 -3.77 40.26
C GLU A 199 -16.67 -4.23 39.54
N ILE A 200 -16.82 -5.54 39.28
CA ILE A 200 -18.11 -6.16 38.91
C ILE A 200 -18.45 -7.12 40.03
N THR A 201 -19.43 -6.76 40.85
CA THR A 201 -19.94 -7.62 41.91
C THR A 201 -21.28 -8.19 41.46
N VAL A 202 -21.28 -9.49 41.16
CA VAL A 202 -22.50 -10.22 40.82
C VAL A 202 -22.97 -11.01 42.04
N TYR A 203 -24.15 -10.66 42.55
CA TYR A 203 -24.72 -11.35 43.70
C TYR A 203 -25.60 -12.50 43.22
N GLN A 204 -25.19 -13.74 43.49
CA GLN A 204 -25.95 -14.92 43.14
C GLN A 204 -26.40 -15.69 44.39
N PRO A 205 -27.70 -15.84 44.64
CA PRO A 205 -28.17 -16.82 45.63
C PRO A 205 -27.94 -18.24 45.10
N CYS A 206 -27.52 -19.14 46.00
CA CYS A 206 -27.02 -20.49 45.67
C CYS A 206 -28.00 -21.31 44.80
N GLY A 207 -27.49 -21.93 43.72
CA GLY A 207 -28.11 -23.13 43.12
C GLY A 207 -28.35 -23.15 41.60
N SER A 208 -28.10 -22.06 40.85
CA SER A 208 -28.39 -22.00 39.41
C SER A 208 -27.27 -21.32 38.60
N SER A 209 -27.06 -21.72 37.35
CA SER A 209 -26.33 -20.88 36.38
C SER A 209 -27.24 -19.76 35.87
N PHE A 210 -26.67 -18.60 35.54
CA PHE A 210 -27.35 -17.55 34.77
C PHE A 210 -26.38 -16.98 33.73
N GLY A 211 -26.92 -16.52 32.60
CA GLY A 211 -26.14 -15.86 31.56
C GLY A 211 -25.92 -14.39 31.90
N ILE A 212 -24.73 -13.87 31.61
CA ILE A 212 -24.46 -12.44 31.58
C ILE A 212 -24.45 -12.04 30.10
N ASP A 213 -25.45 -11.26 29.69
CA ASP A 213 -25.47 -10.67 28.35
C ASP A 213 -24.85 -9.26 28.41
N LEU A 214 -23.76 -9.08 27.67
CA LEU A 214 -23.06 -7.81 27.58
C LEU A 214 -23.52 -7.10 26.30
N HIS A 215 -24.41 -6.12 26.46
CA HIS A 215 -24.88 -5.29 25.36
C HIS A 215 -23.95 -4.09 25.16
N VAL A 216 -23.25 -4.07 24.03
CA VAL A 216 -22.50 -2.90 23.59
C VAL A 216 -23.33 -2.18 22.55
N ASN A 217 -23.81 -0.98 22.86
CA ASN A 217 -24.55 -0.16 21.89
C ASN A 217 -23.61 0.27 20.75
N ASP A 218 -24.15 0.35 19.54
CA ASP A 218 -23.47 0.81 18.31
C ASP A 218 -22.33 -0.08 17.76
N VAL A 219 -22.28 -1.36 18.13
CA VAL A 219 -21.36 -2.33 17.49
C VAL A 219 -22.05 -2.99 16.29
N TYR A 220 -21.61 -2.63 15.09
CA TYR A 220 -22.24 -3.06 13.83
C TYR A 220 -21.98 -4.52 13.43
N SER A 221 -21.10 -5.24 14.14
CA SER A 221 -20.89 -6.69 13.96
C SER A 221 -19.98 -7.21 15.07
N LEU A 222 -20.52 -8.03 15.98
CA LEU A 222 -19.71 -9.00 16.70
C LEU A 222 -19.92 -10.31 15.98
N ALA A 223 -18.97 -10.72 15.15
CA ALA A 223 -18.87 -12.13 14.78
C ALA A 223 -18.84 -12.93 16.11
N ALA A 224 -19.70 -13.94 16.22
CA ALA A 224 -20.07 -14.61 17.47
C ALA A 224 -18.87 -14.77 18.43
N PHE A 225 -18.93 -14.06 19.56
CA PHE A 225 -17.98 -14.19 20.64
C PHE A 225 -18.47 -15.36 21.53
N GLU A 226 -17.98 -16.57 21.28
CA GLU A 226 -18.20 -17.71 22.18
C GLU A 226 -17.13 -17.68 23.28
N ILE A 227 -17.58 -17.66 24.54
CA ILE A 227 -16.75 -17.66 25.75
C ILE A 227 -16.22 -19.07 26.04
#